data_AF-A0A800J6W7-F1
#
_entry.id   AF-A0A800J6W7-F1
#
_cell.length_a   1.000
_cell.length_b   1.000
_cell.length_c   1.000
_cell.angle_alpha   90.00
_cell.angle_beta   90.00
_cell.angle_gamma   90.00
#
_symmetry.space_group_name_H-M   'P 1'
#
loop_
_entity.id
_entity.type
_entity.pdbx_description
1 polymer ?
#
loop_
_entity_poly.entity_id
_entity_poly.type
_entity_poly.pdbx_seq_one_letter_code
_entity_poly.pdbx_strand_id
1 'polypeptide(L)' 'GAAVGNRITKEYTFANFRTAMGFIVRVGFEAEAMDHHPELFNVYDRVAIALTTHDAGDRVTETDLVLASRIEALADA' A
#
# COMPACT_ATOMS: atom_id res chain seq x y z
N GLY A 1 6.55 6.46 6.93
CA GLY A 1 5.78 7.41 6.10
C GLY A 1 5.32 8.55 6.98
N ALA A 2 5.38 9.79 6.49
CA ALA A 2 4.77 10.93 7.18
C ALA A 2 3.28 10.96 6.81
N ALA A 3 2.39 11.05 7.81
CA ALA A 3 0.98 11.32 7.56
C ALA A 3 0.87 12.78 7.07
N VAL A 4 0.70 12.97 5.76
CA VAL A 4 0.44 14.28 5.16
C VAL A 4 -0.99 14.25 4.64
N GLY A 5 -1.86 14.95 5.34
CA GLY A 5 -3.30 14.87 5.10
C GLY A 5 -3.87 13.51 5.48
N ASN A 6 -5.12 13.35 5.17
CA ASN A 6 -6.03 12.25 5.51
C ASN A 6 -5.62 10.83 5.07
N ARG A 7 -4.36 10.60 4.72
CA ARG A 7 -3.82 9.37 4.16
C ARG A 7 -2.40 9.12 4.68
N ILE A 8 -2.00 7.85 4.74
CA ILE A 8 -0.59 7.46 4.89
C ILE A 8 -0.05 7.03 3.54
N THR A 9 1.18 7.45 3.22
CA THR A 9 1.80 7.13 1.93
C THR A 9 3.20 6.57 2.11
N LYS A 10 3.58 5.67 1.20
CA LYS A 10 4.95 5.18 1.07
C LYS A 10 5.26 4.80 -0.38
N GLU A 11 6.49 5.08 -0.82
CA GLU A 11 7.05 4.59 -2.08
C GLU A 11 8.02 3.45 -1.79
N TYR A 12 7.94 2.40 -2.59
CA TYR A 12 8.82 1.24 -2.60
C TYR A 12 9.58 1.21 -3.92
N THR A 13 10.89 0.97 -3.87
CA THR A 13 11.73 0.79 -5.06
C THR A 13 12.27 -0.63 -5.10
N PHE A 14 12.14 -1.29 -6.24
CA PHE A 14 12.56 -2.67 -6.47
C PHE A 14 13.71 -2.73 -7.49
N ALA A 15 14.25 -3.92 -7.74
CA ALA A 15 15.34 -4.08 -8.70
C ALA A 15 14.88 -3.92 -10.18
N ASN A 16 13.61 -4.19 -10.48
CA ASN A 16 13.03 -4.12 -11.82
C ASN A 16 11.50 -4.23 -11.76
N PHE A 17 10.85 -4.02 -12.91
CA PHE A 17 9.39 -4.10 -13.07
C PHE A 17 8.80 -5.46 -12.70
N ARG A 18 9.51 -6.59 -12.95
CA ARG A 18 9.00 -7.92 -12.61
C ARG A 18 8.85 -8.08 -11.10
N THR A 19 9.84 -7.65 -10.32
CA THR A 19 9.78 -7.68 -8.86
C THR A 19 8.70 -6.73 -8.33
N ALA A 20 8.58 -5.53 -8.89
CA ALA A 20 7.52 -4.58 -8.55
C ALA A 20 6.12 -5.17 -8.78
N MET A 21 5.88 -5.80 -9.93
CA MET A 21 4.59 -6.46 -10.22
C MET A 21 4.29 -7.61 -9.26
N GLY A 22 5.30 -8.41 -8.89
CA GLY A 22 5.13 -9.46 -7.89
C GLY A 22 4.76 -8.92 -6.51
N PHE A 23 5.33 -7.79 -6.12
CA PHE A 23 4.91 -7.05 -4.92
C PHE A 23 3.46 -6.57 -5.03
N ILE A 24 3.06 -5.92 -6.12
CA ILE A 24 1.70 -5.43 -6.34
C ILE A 24 0.66 -6.56 -6.23
N VAL A 25 0.92 -7.72 -6.82
CA VAL A 25 0.00 -8.88 -6.75
C VAL A 25 -0.18 -9.35 -5.30
N ARG A 26 0.91 -9.42 -4.52
CA ARG A 26 0.85 -9.80 -3.10
C ARG A 26 0.06 -8.78 -2.28
N VAL A 27 0.27 -7.48 -2.54
CA VAL A 27 -0.52 -6.40 -1.92
C VAL A 27 -2.01 -6.56 -2.25
N GLY A 28 -2.35 -6.89 -3.49
CA GLY A 28 -3.73 -7.14 -3.90
C GLY A 28 -4.41 -8.25 -3.10
N PHE A 29 -3.70 -9.35 -2.82
CA PHE A 29 -4.25 -10.43 -1.98
C PHE A 29 -4.51 -9.99 -0.54
N GLU A 30 -3.60 -9.22 0.07
CA GLU A 30 -3.80 -8.70 1.43
C GLU A 30 -4.94 -7.69 1.50
N ALA A 31 -5.04 -6.81 0.49
CA ALA A 31 -6.12 -5.82 0.38
C ALA A 31 -7.50 -6.50 0.28
N GLU A 32 -7.65 -7.49 -0.61
CA GLU A 32 -8.89 -8.26 -0.75
C GLU A 32 -9.23 -9.06 0.51
N ALA A 33 -8.24 -9.68 1.17
CA ALA A 33 -8.47 -10.43 2.40
C ALA A 33 -8.95 -9.53 3.57
N MET A 34 -8.66 -8.24 3.51
CA MET A 34 -9.07 -7.24 4.49
C MET A 34 -10.32 -6.45 4.09
N ASP A 35 -10.83 -6.63 2.86
CA ASP A 35 -11.84 -5.76 2.26
C ASP A 35 -11.48 -4.27 2.38
N HIS A 36 -10.20 -3.97 2.14
CA HIS A 36 -9.65 -2.62 2.29
C HIS A 36 -8.58 -2.37 1.22
N HIS A 37 -8.84 -1.45 0.30
CA HIS A 37 -8.04 -1.32 -0.92
C HIS A 37 -7.14 -0.06 -0.91
N PRO A 38 -5.86 -0.18 -1.31
CA PRO A 38 -4.98 0.97 -1.47
C PRO A 38 -5.26 1.76 -2.75
N GLU A 39 -4.94 3.05 -2.73
CA GLU A 39 -4.56 3.77 -3.95
C GLU A 39 -3.13 3.33 -4.35
N LEU A 40 -2.93 2.89 -5.59
CA LEU A 40 -1.67 2.35 -6.08
C LEU A 40 -1.24 3.01 -7.38
N PHE A 41 0.01 3.47 -7.44
CA PHE A 41 0.65 3.99 -8.65
C PHE A 41 1.99 3.30 -8.88
N ASN A 42 2.21 2.77 -10.09
CA ASN A 42 3.45 2.08 -10.42
C ASN A 42 4.09 2.65 -11.69
N VAL A 43 5.40 2.90 -11.62
CA VAL A 43 6.24 3.26 -12.77
C VAL A 43 7.51 2.44 -12.70
N TYR A 44 7.68 1.53 -13.65
CA TYR A 44 8.84 0.64 -13.73
C TYR A 44 9.10 -0.09 -12.39
N ASP A 45 10.20 0.19 -11.73
CA ASP A 45 10.64 -0.43 -10.48
C ASP A 45 10.08 0.24 -9.22
N ARG A 46 9.25 1.30 -9.35
CA ARG A 46 8.69 2.05 -8.22
C ARG A 46 7.21 1.82 -8.04
N VAL A 47 6.78 1.60 -6.81
CA VAL A 47 5.37 1.46 -6.42
C VAL A 47 5.08 2.44 -5.29
N ALA A 48 4.22 3.42 -5.55
CA ALA A 48 3.68 4.31 -4.54
C ALA A 48 2.31 3.80 -4.09
N ILE A 49 2.13 3.71 -2.77
CA ILE A 49 0.89 3.29 -2.12
C ILE A 49 0.41 4.40 -1.20
N ALA A 50 -0.89 4.69 -1.27
CA ALA A 50 -1.58 5.52 -0.29
C ALA A 50 -2.77 4.74 0.31
N LEU A 51 -2.94 4.90 1.63
CA LEU A 51 -4.02 4.27 2.39
C LEU A 51 -4.83 5.33 3.13
N THR A 52 -6.14 5.21 3.03
CA THR A 52 -7.13 5.97 3.78
C THR A 52 -8.41 5.14 3.85
N THR A 53 -9.22 5.36 4.88
CA THR A 53 -10.55 4.76 4.96
C THR A 53 -11.58 5.75 4.42
N HIS A 54 -12.08 5.48 3.21
CA HIS A 54 -13.05 6.36 2.51
C HIS A 54 -14.33 6.57 3.33
N ASP A 55 -14.89 5.50 3.87
CA ASP A 55 -16.13 5.53 4.66
C ASP A 55 -15.97 6.27 6.00
N ALA A 56 -14.73 6.46 6.47
CA ALA A 56 -14.42 7.28 7.64
C ALA A 56 -14.28 8.78 7.30
N GLY A 57 -14.74 9.20 6.13
CA GLY A 57 -14.62 10.56 5.60
C GLY A 57 -13.22 10.86 5.13
N ASP A 58 -12.62 9.90 4.40
CA ASP A 58 -11.20 9.86 4.03
C ASP A 58 -10.34 10.17 5.26
N ARG A 59 -10.23 9.23 6.20
CA ARG A 59 -9.35 9.38 7.36
C ARG A 59 -8.55 8.12 7.57
N VAL A 60 -7.36 8.31 8.11
CA VAL A 60 -6.53 7.19 8.56
C VAL A 60 -7.19 6.53 9.75
N THR A 61 -7.46 5.24 9.64
CA THR A 61 -7.99 4.39 10.72
C THR A 61 -6.99 3.28 11.06
N GLU A 62 -7.35 2.43 12.01
CA GLU A 62 -6.57 1.24 12.35
C GLU A 62 -6.44 0.28 11.17
N THR A 63 -7.47 0.14 10.34
CA THR A 63 -7.44 -0.72 9.14
C THR A 63 -6.33 -0.31 8.18
N ASP A 64 -6.12 0.99 7.99
CA ASP A 64 -5.01 1.54 7.20
C ASP A 64 -3.65 1.16 7.79
N LEU A 65 -3.51 1.24 9.11
CA LEU A 65 -2.26 0.90 9.80
C LEU A 65 -1.96 -0.62 9.73
N VAL A 66 -2.99 -1.46 9.85
CA VAL A 66 -2.86 -2.91 9.72
C VAL A 66 -2.45 -3.27 8.30
N LEU A 67 -3.14 -2.75 7.28
CA LEU A 67 -2.78 -3.03 5.88
C LEU A 67 -1.38 -2.50 5.56
N ALA A 68 -1.02 -1.31 6.04
CA ALA A 68 0.35 -0.78 5.90
C ALA A 68 1.39 -1.74 6.46
N SER A 69 1.17 -2.28 7.66
CA SER A 69 2.09 -3.24 8.28
C SER A 69 2.23 -4.54 7.48
N ARG A 70 1.15 -5.03 6.86
CA ARG A 70 1.20 -6.22 5.99
C ARG A 70 1.98 -5.93 4.72
N ILE A 71 1.74 -4.78 4.09
CA ILE A 71 2.46 -4.33 2.90
C ILE A 71 3.97 -4.21 3.17
N GLU A 72 4.35 -3.68 4.34
CA GLU A 72 5.78 -3.62 4.71
C GLU A 72 6.44 -4.99 4.78
N ALA A 73 5.78 -5.98 5.39
CA ALA A 73 6.29 -7.34 5.46
C ALA A 73 6.46 -8.00 4.07
N LEU A 74 5.69 -7.56 3.06
CA LEU A 74 5.83 -8.03 1.67
C LEU A 74 6.97 -7.35 0.91
N ALA A 75 7.35 -6.13 1.31
CA ALA A 75 8.41 -5.37 0.67
C ALA A 75 9.82 -5.87 1.06
N ASP A 76 9.96 -6.41 2.28
CA ASP A 76 11.20 -6.97 2.80
C ASP A 76 11.49 -8.42 2.33
N ALA A 77 10.59 -9.01 1.52
CA ALA A 77 10.63 -10.40 1.06
C ALA A 77 10.81 -10.55 -0.45
#